data_AF-A0A950XB48-F1
#
_entry.id   AF-A0A950XB48-F1
#
_cell.length_a   1.000
_cell.length_b   1.000
_cell.length_c   1.000
_cell.angle_alpha   90.00
_cell.angle_beta   90.00
_cell.angle_gamma   90.00
#
_symmetry.space_group_name_H-M   'P 1'
#
loop_
_entity.id
_entity.type
_entity.pdbx_description
1 polymer ?
#
loop_
_entity_poly.entity_id
_entity_poly.type
_entity_poly.pdbx_seq_one_letter_code
_entity_poly.pdbx_strand_id
1 'polypeptide(L)'
;MSQSNNLLNAYLRQPSVRTSIARCYHAESARYCTHFLARFHNSAKRNGSLAIATIAAIASVAIMLCAPSGYAQTARDVKGATPLVAIQDEAPARLIVDPPIPEQLALGRVFIQYRTENLRILPVFGKAALAVSPRVGHLHYYVDDQSWATVDTSGETIALVGLSPGPHKVRLELADAAHKPIPGASKVVELTVPATTATQH
;
A
#
# COMPACT_ATOMS: atom_id res chain seq x y z
N MET A 1 20.90 -45.75 9.59
CA MET A 1 19.86 -45.05 10.39
C MET A 1 20.50 -44.57 11.68
N SER A 2 20.28 -43.31 12.08
CA SER A 2 20.79 -42.66 13.32
C SER A 2 21.91 -41.61 13.20
N GLN A 3 22.03 -40.87 12.08
CA GLN A 3 22.74 -39.57 12.09
C GLN A 3 22.08 -38.45 11.26
N SER A 4 20.97 -38.70 10.58
CA SER A 4 20.26 -37.72 9.75
C SER A 4 19.12 -36.96 10.47
N ASN A 5 18.82 -37.29 11.73
CA ASN A 5 17.73 -36.66 12.50
C ASN A 5 18.17 -35.50 13.43
N ASN A 6 19.46 -35.13 13.44
CA ASN A 6 19.97 -34.07 14.31
C ASN A 6 20.16 -32.70 13.64
N LEU A 7 20.04 -32.59 12.32
CA LEU A 7 20.17 -31.30 11.63
C LEU A 7 18.81 -30.60 11.38
N LEU A 8 17.69 -31.33 11.33
CA LEU A 8 16.35 -30.73 11.26
C LEU A 8 15.88 -30.15 12.60
N ASN A 9 16.33 -30.72 13.74
CA ASN A 9 15.97 -30.25 15.08
C ASN A 9 16.78 -29.04 15.56
N ALA A 10 17.87 -28.69 14.87
CA ALA A 10 18.69 -27.51 15.16
C ALA A 10 18.23 -26.25 14.38
N TYR A 11 17.51 -26.41 13.26
CA TYR A 11 16.99 -25.28 12.47
C TYR A 11 15.65 -24.72 13.02
N LEU A 12 14.94 -25.50 13.84
CA LEU A 12 13.67 -25.10 14.46
C LEU A 12 13.81 -24.49 15.87
N ARG A 13 15.05 -24.26 16.36
CA ARG A 13 15.33 -23.68 17.69
C ARG A 13 16.13 -22.37 17.64
N GLN A 14 15.91 -21.52 16.62
CA GLN A 14 16.44 -20.16 16.61
C GLN A 14 15.33 -19.15 16.92
N PRO A 15 15.35 -18.46 18.08
CA PRO A 15 14.37 -17.44 18.42
C PRO A 15 14.82 -16.06 17.92
N SER A 16 14.77 -15.83 16.61
CA SER A 16 14.84 -14.52 15.96
C SER A 16 14.53 -14.77 14.48
N VAL A 17 13.37 -14.44 13.92
CA VAL A 17 12.91 -13.10 13.57
C VAL A 17 11.38 -13.18 13.42
N ARG A 18 10.63 -12.95 14.50
CA ARG A 18 9.17 -12.71 14.40
C ARG A 18 8.61 -11.77 15.47
N THR A 19 9.48 -10.99 16.10
CA THR A 19 9.08 -10.06 17.17
C THR A 19 9.86 -8.75 17.12
N SER A 20 9.88 -8.08 15.96
CA SER A 20 10.48 -6.73 15.84
C SER A 20 9.42 -5.66 15.54
N ILE A 21 8.48 -5.88 14.62
CA ILE A 21 7.51 -4.81 14.26
C ILE A 21 6.35 -4.69 15.28
N ALA A 22 5.88 -5.81 15.85
CA ALA A 22 4.83 -5.77 16.89
C ALA A 22 5.34 -5.31 18.28
N ARG A 23 6.64 -5.42 18.55
CA ARG A 23 7.23 -4.92 19.81
C ARG A 23 7.53 -3.43 19.78
N CYS A 24 7.84 -2.84 18.63
CA CYS A 24 8.01 -1.39 18.52
C CYS A 24 6.69 -0.63 18.79
N TYR A 25 5.56 -1.11 18.25
CA TYR A 25 4.25 -0.49 18.49
C TYR A 25 3.74 -0.62 19.94
N HIS A 26 4.13 -1.68 20.66
CA HIS A 26 3.81 -1.82 22.09
C HIS A 26 4.78 -1.10 23.02
N ALA A 27 6.03 -0.85 22.61
CA ALA A 27 7.02 -0.20 23.47
C ALA A 27 6.83 1.32 23.57
N GLU A 28 6.41 2.00 22.49
CA GLU A 28 6.16 3.45 22.52
C GLU A 28 4.84 3.81 23.21
N SER A 29 3.80 3.00 23.03
CA SER A 29 2.51 3.18 23.70
C SER A 29 2.58 2.88 25.21
N ALA A 30 3.41 1.91 25.63
CA ALA A 30 3.64 1.62 27.06
C ALA A 30 4.40 2.74 27.79
N ARG A 31 5.32 3.44 27.12
CA ARG A 31 6.04 4.60 27.69
C ARG A 31 5.13 5.82 27.87
N TYR A 32 4.22 6.05 26.94
CA TYR A 32 3.20 7.10 27.08
C TYR A 32 2.20 6.79 28.21
N CYS A 33 1.80 5.52 28.36
CA CYS A 33 0.84 5.10 29.38
C CYS A 33 1.40 5.15 30.81
N THR A 34 2.68 4.82 31.01
CA THR A 34 3.30 4.84 32.35
C THR A 34 3.66 6.24 32.85
N HIS A 35 4.00 7.19 31.96
CA HIS A 35 4.23 8.58 32.35
C HIS A 35 2.94 9.33 32.73
N PHE A 36 1.80 8.94 32.15
CA PHE A 36 0.52 9.54 32.50
C PHE A 36 0.06 9.06 33.89
N LEU A 37 0.14 7.76 34.18
CA LEU A 37 -0.31 7.18 35.46
C LEU A 37 0.48 7.66 36.69
N ALA A 38 1.78 7.94 36.57
CA ALA A 38 2.61 8.40 37.68
C ALA A 38 2.27 9.84 38.15
N ARG A 39 1.71 10.69 37.27
CA ARG A 39 1.24 12.04 37.64
C ARG A 39 -0.12 12.06 38.35
N PHE A 40 -0.95 11.01 38.21
CA PHE A 40 -2.24 10.93 38.90
C PHE A 40 -2.12 10.60 40.39
N HIS A 41 -1.14 9.78 40.78
CA HIS A 41 -1.00 9.36 42.18
C HIS A 41 -0.56 10.50 43.13
N ASN A 42 0.20 11.48 42.65
CA ASN A 42 0.65 12.60 43.49
C ASN A 42 -0.34 13.78 43.56
N SER A 43 -1.36 13.83 42.69
CA SER A 43 -2.39 14.89 42.74
C SER A 43 -3.60 14.52 43.60
N ALA A 44 -3.79 13.24 43.93
CA ALA A 44 -4.96 12.75 44.67
C ALA A 44 -4.94 13.05 46.18
N LYS A 45 -3.86 13.66 46.72
CA LYS A 45 -3.77 14.07 48.13
C LYS A 45 -4.20 15.51 48.42
N ARG A 46 -4.55 16.29 47.40
CA ARG A 46 -4.99 17.68 47.57
C ARG A 46 -6.27 17.93 46.77
N ASN A 47 -7.37 18.01 47.50
CA ASN A 47 -8.62 18.67 47.15
C ASN A 47 -9.68 17.86 46.39
N GLY A 48 -10.82 17.68 47.05
CA GLY A 48 -12.16 17.77 46.47
C GLY A 48 -12.62 16.61 45.59
N SER A 49 -13.42 15.71 46.17
CA SER A 49 -14.08 14.56 45.54
C SER A 49 -14.97 14.86 44.32
N LEU A 50 -15.17 16.14 43.95
CA LEU A 50 -15.98 16.54 42.79
C LEU A 50 -15.16 16.65 41.49
N ALA A 51 -13.86 16.99 41.54
CA ALA A 51 -13.04 17.18 40.34
C ALA A 51 -12.61 15.84 39.68
N ILE A 52 -12.58 14.77 40.47
CA ILE A 52 -12.14 13.44 40.03
C ILE A 52 -13.20 12.76 39.15
N ALA A 53 -14.49 13.00 39.41
CA ALA A 53 -15.58 12.40 38.65
C ALA A 53 -15.70 12.97 37.22
N THR A 54 -15.44 14.27 37.03
CA THR A 54 -15.53 14.96 35.72
C THR A 54 -14.37 14.61 34.78
N ILE A 55 -13.16 14.38 35.30
CA ILE A 55 -12.00 14.04 34.46
C ILE A 55 -12.07 12.57 33.99
N ALA A 56 -12.60 11.67 34.83
CA ALA A 56 -12.80 10.27 34.48
C ALA A 56 -13.82 10.07 33.34
N ALA A 57 -14.86 10.90 33.27
CA ALA A 57 -15.88 10.87 32.22
C ALA A 57 -15.34 11.35 30.85
N ILE A 58 -14.42 12.32 30.82
CA ILE A 58 -13.81 12.82 29.58
C ILE A 58 -12.80 11.80 29.01
N ALA A 59 -12.05 11.13 29.88
CA ALA A 59 -11.09 10.10 29.48
C ALA A 59 -11.77 8.87 28.84
N SER A 60 -12.99 8.51 29.25
CA SER A 60 -13.73 7.37 28.71
C SER A 60 -14.30 7.63 27.31
N VAL A 61 -14.65 8.88 26.98
CA VAL A 61 -15.06 9.28 25.62
C VAL A 61 -13.87 9.28 24.65
N ALA A 62 -12.69 9.77 25.09
CA ALA A 62 -11.49 9.82 24.25
C ALA A 62 -10.95 8.43 23.86
N ILE A 63 -11.11 7.42 24.72
CA ILE A 63 -10.70 6.03 24.43
C ILE A 63 -11.63 5.38 23.39
N MET A 64 -12.92 5.75 23.38
CA MET A 64 -13.90 5.20 22.42
C MET A 64 -13.74 5.80 21.00
N LEU A 65 -13.22 7.02 20.87
CA LEU A 65 -12.90 7.68 19.60
C LEU A 65 -11.55 7.26 18.99
N CYS A 66 -10.71 6.52 19.74
CA CYS A 66 -9.41 6.03 19.28
C CYS A 66 -9.38 4.51 19.09
N ALA A 67 -10.54 3.83 19.03
CA ALA A 67 -10.57 2.46 18.56
C ALA A 67 -10.21 2.45 17.07
N PRO A 68 -9.04 1.92 16.65
CA PRO A 68 -8.82 1.69 15.23
C PRO A 68 -9.95 0.76 14.79
N SER A 69 -10.76 1.22 13.85
CA SER A 69 -11.78 0.41 13.17
C SER A 69 -11.08 -0.59 12.26
N GLY A 70 -10.24 -1.44 12.84
CA GLY A 70 -9.69 -2.62 12.21
C GLY A 70 -10.79 -3.67 12.13
N TYR A 71 -11.84 -3.40 11.35
CA TYR A 71 -12.60 -4.51 10.77
C TYR A 71 -11.56 -5.39 10.09
N ALA A 72 -11.46 -6.64 10.52
CA ALA A 72 -10.59 -7.62 9.91
C ALA A 72 -10.91 -7.65 8.41
N GLN A 73 -10.03 -7.05 7.60
CA GLN A 73 -10.16 -7.07 6.15
C GLN A 73 -10.08 -8.53 5.75
N THR A 74 -11.17 -9.07 5.19
CA THR A 74 -11.16 -10.43 4.70
C THR A 74 -10.16 -10.53 3.54
N ALA A 75 -9.68 -11.73 3.23
CA ALA A 75 -8.83 -11.92 2.06
C ALA A 75 -9.50 -11.40 0.77
N ARG A 76 -10.84 -11.43 0.71
CA ARG A 76 -11.63 -10.87 -0.38
C ARG A 76 -11.60 -9.34 -0.40
N ASP A 77 -11.60 -8.68 0.74
CA ASP A 77 -11.54 -7.21 0.81
C ASP A 77 -10.19 -6.69 0.32
N VAL A 78 -9.11 -7.46 0.58
CA VAL A 78 -7.76 -7.10 0.15
C VAL A 78 -7.47 -7.51 -1.30
N LYS A 79 -7.86 -8.74 -1.70
CA LYS A 79 -7.50 -9.31 -3.02
C LYS A 79 -8.59 -9.18 -4.07
N GLY A 80 -9.81 -8.81 -3.70
CA GLY A 80 -10.98 -8.84 -4.56
C GLY A 80 -11.56 -10.24 -4.78
N ALA A 81 -12.43 -10.35 -5.80
CA ALA A 81 -13.05 -11.60 -6.19
C ALA A 81 -12.01 -12.61 -6.75
N THR A 82 -12.20 -13.90 -6.43
CA THR A 82 -11.31 -14.97 -6.91
C THR A 82 -11.26 -15.00 -8.44
N PRO A 83 -10.08 -15.17 -9.05
CA PRO A 83 -9.96 -15.31 -10.50
C PRO A 83 -10.46 -16.67 -11.03
N LEU A 84 -10.77 -17.61 -10.14
CA LEU A 84 -11.16 -18.97 -10.51
C LEU A 84 -12.64 -19.10 -10.91
N VAL A 85 -13.43 -18.04 -10.74
CA VAL A 85 -14.86 -18.05 -11.03
C VAL A 85 -15.18 -16.84 -11.91
N ALA A 86 -15.97 -17.07 -12.96
CA ALA A 86 -16.45 -15.99 -13.81
C ALA A 86 -17.29 -14.97 -12.99
N ILE A 87 -17.19 -13.69 -13.35
CA ILE A 87 -17.91 -12.59 -12.72
C ILE A 87 -18.93 -12.11 -13.75
N GLN A 88 -20.18 -12.45 -13.50
CA GLN A 88 -21.29 -11.96 -14.31
C GLN A 88 -21.43 -10.45 -14.12
N ASP A 89 -21.65 -9.73 -15.22
CA ASP A 89 -21.86 -8.28 -15.24
C ASP A 89 -20.78 -7.49 -14.47
N GLU A 90 -19.52 -7.90 -14.68
CA GLU A 90 -18.37 -7.28 -14.03
C GLU A 90 -18.34 -5.76 -14.24
N ALA A 91 -18.27 -5.02 -13.13
CA ALA A 91 -18.27 -3.57 -13.11
C ALA A 91 -17.18 -2.97 -14.02
N PRO A 92 -17.31 -1.69 -14.43
CA PRO A 92 -16.30 -1.04 -15.27
C PRO A 92 -14.91 -1.09 -14.64
N ALA A 93 -13.89 -1.27 -15.48
CA ALA A 93 -12.50 -1.24 -15.04
C ALA A 93 -12.16 0.15 -14.47
N ARG A 94 -11.46 0.18 -13.33
CA ARG A 94 -11.04 1.43 -12.68
C ARG A 94 -9.54 1.41 -12.46
N LEU A 95 -8.91 2.54 -12.77
CA LEU A 95 -7.50 2.80 -12.49
C LEU A 95 -7.39 3.73 -11.29
N ILE A 96 -6.64 3.29 -10.27
CA ILE A 96 -6.25 4.10 -9.12
C ILE A 96 -4.74 4.23 -9.15
N VAL A 97 -4.25 5.46 -9.10
CA VAL A 97 -2.82 5.79 -9.16
C VAL A 97 -2.50 6.68 -7.96
N ASP A 98 -1.47 6.30 -7.23
CA ASP A 98 -0.98 7.07 -6.10
C ASP A 98 0.09 8.07 -6.56
N PRO A 99 0.38 9.13 -5.78
CA PRO A 99 1.54 9.99 -6.02
C PRO A 99 2.85 9.18 -6.01
N PRO A 100 3.94 9.70 -6.61
CA PRO A 100 5.25 9.05 -6.54
C PRO A 100 5.72 8.91 -5.09
N ILE A 101 6.41 7.81 -4.78
CA ILE A 101 6.99 7.59 -3.44
C ILE A 101 7.97 8.73 -3.11
N PRO A 102 7.68 9.59 -2.11
CA PRO A 102 8.44 10.83 -1.89
C PRO A 102 9.93 10.60 -1.62
N GLU A 103 10.26 9.56 -0.86
CA GLU A 103 11.64 9.23 -0.48
C GLU A 103 12.47 8.80 -1.70
N GLN A 104 11.84 8.17 -2.69
CA GLN A 104 12.50 7.78 -3.94
C GLN A 104 12.61 8.98 -4.89
N LEU A 105 11.57 9.81 -4.96
CA LEU A 105 11.56 11.01 -5.79
C LEU A 105 12.65 12.00 -5.36
N ALA A 106 12.88 12.15 -4.07
CA ALA A 106 13.98 12.96 -3.52
C ALA A 106 15.37 12.51 -4.02
N LEU A 107 15.51 11.24 -4.42
CA LEU A 107 16.73 10.65 -4.97
C LEU A 107 16.74 10.65 -6.51
N GLY A 108 15.78 11.30 -7.16
CA GLY A 108 15.63 11.34 -8.61
C GLY A 108 15.02 10.07 -9.22
N ARG A 109 14.38 9.20 -8.42
CA ARG A 109 13.71 7.98 -8.88
C ARG A 109 12.20 8.12 -8.76
N VAL A 110 11.49 7.90 -9.85
CA VAL A 110 10.03 8.06 -9.89
C VAL A 110 9.37 6.69 -9.79
N PHE A 111 8.92 6.33 -8.59
CA PHE A 111 8.20 5.07 -8.34
C PHE A 111 6.73 5.38 -8.09
N ILE A 112 5.86 4.97 -9.00
CA ILE A 112 4.41 5.22 -8.97
C ILE A 112 3.70 3.90 -8.74
N GLN A 113 2.99 3.81 -7.61
CA GLN A 113 2.11 2.67 -7.34
C GLN A 113 0.77 2.90 -8.01
N TYR A 114 0.21 1.81 -8.53
CA TYR A 114 -1.14 1.79 -9.05
C TYR A 114 -1.82 0.50 -8.64
N ARG A 115 -3.15 0.51 -8.68
CA ARG A 115 -3.95 -0.70 -8.65
C ARG A 115 -5.10 -0.58 -9.62
N THR A 116 -5.63 -1.73 -9.98
CA THR A 116 -6.80 -1.83 -10.82
C THR A 116 -7.95 -2.46 -10.06
N GLU A 117 -9.16 -2.09 -10.44
CA GLU A 117 -10.37 -2.79 -10.03
C GLU A 117 -11.10 -3.24 -11.28
N ASN A 118 -11.70 -4.43 -11.24
CA ASN A 118 -12.46 -5.03 -12.34
C ASN A 118 -11.65 -5.19 -13.65
N LEU A 119 -10.34 -5.33 -13.53
CA LEU A 119 -9.40 -5.67 -14.60
C LEU A 119 -8.20 -6.40 -13.98
N ARG A 120 -7.70 -7.46 -14.63
CA ARG A 120 -6.46 -8.13 -14.23
C ARG A 120 -5.38 -7.76 -15.23
N ILE A 121 -4.27 -7.21 -14.73
CA ILE A 121 -3.09 -6.92 -15.54
C ILE A 121 -2.36 -8.22 -15.82
N LEU A 122 -2.41 -8.69 -17.07
CA LEU A 122 -1.79 -9.95 -17.51
C LEU A 122 -1.28 -9.83 -18.94
N PRO A 123 -0.23 -10.57 -19.33
CA PRO A 123 0.27 -10.62 -20.70
C PRO A 123 -0.62 -11.51 -21.60
N VAL A 124 -1.93 -11.25 -21.60
CA VAL A 124 -2.93 -11.98 -22.39
C VAL A 124 -3.55 -11.01 -23.39
N PHE A 125 -3.35 -11.30 -24.68
CA PHE A 125 -3.70 -10.39 -25.76
C PHE A 125 -4.57 -11.05 -26.83
N GLY A 126 -5.19 -10.22 -27.66
CA GLY A 126 -5.98 -10.61 -28.82
C GLY A 126 -7.48 -10.55 -28.59
N LYS A 127 -8.22 -10.53 -29.70
CA LYS A 127 -9.69 -10.36 -29.70
C LYS A 127 -10.42 -11.44 -28.89
N ALA A 128 -9.91 -12.68 -28.89
CA ALA A 128 -10.52 -13.79 -28.15
C ALA A 128 -10.50 -13.56 -26.62
N ALA A 129 -9.48 -12.88 -26.11
CA ALA A 129 -9.36 -12.59 -24.68
C ALA A 129 -10.38 -11.57 -24.17
N LEU A 130 -11.05 -10.83 -25.06
CA LEU A 130 -12.14 -9.92 -24.68
C LEU A 130 -13.35 -10.66 -24.07
N ALA A 131 -13.48 -11.96 -24.33
CA ALA A 131 -14.53 -12.81 -23.79
C ALA A 131 -14.14 -13.52 -22.47
N VAL A 132 -12.90 -13.35 -21.99
CA VAL A 132 -12.42 -14.00 -20.76
C VAL A 132 -12.98 -13.30 -19.54
N SER A 133 -13.42 -14.09 -18.57
CA SER A 133 -13.80 -13.63 -17.24
C SER A 133 -12.97 -14.33 -16.16
N PRO A 134 -12.50 -13.60 -15.13
CA PRO A 134 -12.62 -12.14 -15.00
C PRO A 134 -11.84 -11.34 -16.06
N ARG A 135 -12.25 -10.09 -16.30
CA ARG A 135 -11.72 -9.25 -17.38
C ARG A 135 -10.21 -9.10 -17.26
N VAL A 136 -9.51 -9.29 -18.38
CA VAL A 136 -8.06 -9.12 -18.49
C VAL A 136 -7.71 -7.92 -19.38
N GLY A 137 -6.57 -7.31 -19.11
CA GLY A 137 -6.02 -6.21 -19.87
C GLY A 137 -4.59 -5.92 -19.42
N HIS A 138 -4.11 -4.72 -19.72
CA HIS A 138 -2.77 -4.28 -19.36
C HIS A 138 -2.74 -2.75 -19.21
N LEU A 139 -1.60 -2.23 -18.76
CA LEU A 139 -1.39 -0.81 -18.58
C LEU A 139 -0.56 -0.26 -19.76
N HIS A 140 -0.99 0.88 -20.28
CA HIS A 140 -0.16 1.77 -21.07
C HIS A 140 0.32 2.92 -20.19
N TYR A 141 1.60 3.28 -20.29
CA TYR A 141 2.07 4.54 -19.73
C TYR A 141 2.91 5.35 -20.72
N TYR A 142 2.83 6.66 -20.52
CA TYR A 142 3.43 7.67 -21.39
C TYR A 142 4.17 8.67 -20.51
N VAL A 143 5.43 8.92 -20.82
CA VAL A 143 6.25 9.95 -20.17
C VAL A 143 6.33 11.17 -21.09
N ASP A 144 6.06 12.35 -20.54
CA ASP A 144 6.19 13.66 -21.20
C ASP A 144 5.56 13.76 -22.60
N ASP A 145 4.31 13.31 -22.71
CA ASP A 145 3.52 13.32 -23.96
C ASP A 145 4.16 12.58 -25.13
N GLN A 146 5.05 11.61 -24.86
CA GLN A 146 5.53 10.72 -25.90
C GLN A 146 4.36 10.11 -26.70
N SER A 147 4.55 9.94 -28.00
CA SER A 147 3.49 9.51 -28.91
C SER A 147 3.19 8.00 -28.88
N TRP A 148 4.06 7.21 -28.26
CA TRP A 148 3.90 5.75 -28.10
C TRP A 148 3.75 5.35 -26.63
N ALA A 149 2.97 4.31 -26.38
CA ALA A 149 2.85 3.72 -25.05
C ALA A 149 4.08 2.86 -24.74
N THR A 150 4.49 2.85 -23.48
CA THR A 150 5.14 1.67 -22.90
C THR A 150 4.06 0.74 -22.34
N VAL A 151 4.14 -0.54 -22.67
CA VAL A 151 3.20 -1.57 -22.21
C VAL A 151 3.74 -2.20 -20.93
N ASP A 152 2.94 -2.17 -19.86
CA ASP A 152 3.18 -2.92 -18.63
C ASP A 152 2.12 -4.01 -18.45
N THR A 153 2.60 -5.24 -18.26
CA THR A 153 1.79 -6.42 -17.97
C THR A 153 2.12 -7.03 -16.62
N SER A 154 2.92 -6.35 -15.80
CA SER A 154 3.35 -6.87 -14.50
C SER A 154 2.28 -6.67 -13.42
N GLY A 155 1.56 -5.55 -13.46
CA GLY A 155 0.70 -5.16 -12.34
C GLY A 155 1.48 -4.59 -11.15
N GLU A 156 2.78 -4.33 -11.33
CA GLU A 156 3.70 -3.89 -10.29
C GLU A 156 3.95 -2.37 -10.36
N THR A 157 4.73 -1.86 -9.41
CA THR A 157 5.12 -0.43 -9.37
C THR A 157 5.78 0.01 -10.67
N ILE A 158 5.34 1.13 -11.24
CA ILE A 158 6.02 1.76 -12.37
C ILE A 158 7.26 2.47 -11.85
N ALA A 159 8.43 2.03 -12.30
CA ALA A 159 9.72 2.59 -11.92
C ALA A 159 10.37 3.30 -13.11
N LEU A 160 10.53 4.63 -13.01
CA LEU A 160 11.24 5.44 -13.98
C LEU A 160 12.48 6.01 -13.31
N VAL A 161 13.65 5.63 -13.81
CA VAL A 161 14.95 6.07 -13.31
C VAL A 161 15.70 6.73 -14.46
N GLY A 162 16.40 7.83 -14.18
CA GLY A 162 17.17 8.56 -15.19
C GLY A 162 16.40 9.65 -15.92
N LEU A 163 15.22 10.04 -15.42
CA LEU A 163 14.58 11.28 -15.87
C LEU A 163 15.46 12.49 -15.52
N SER A 164 15.49 13.48 -16.40
CA SER A 164 16.21 14.73 -16.15
C SER A 164 15.64 15.47 -14.93
N PRO A 165 16.44 16.27 -14.21
CA PRO A 165 15.88 17.21 -13.25
C PRO A 165 14.89 18.18 -13.92
N GLY A 166 13.74 18.42 -13.30
CA GLY A 166 12.70 19.28 -13.83
C GLY A 166 11.28 18.71 -13.74
N PRO A 167 10.29 19.43 -14.28
CA PRO A 167 8.91 18.98 -14.31
C PRO A 167 8.74 17.82 -15.30
N HIS A 168 7.97 16.82 -14.90
CA HIS A 168 7.62 15.66 -15.71
C HIS A 168 6.14 15.32 -15.56
N LYS A 169 5.62 14.64 -16.57
CA LYS A 169 4.26 14.10 -16.59
C LYS A 169 4.30 12.62 -16.94
N VAL A 170 3.60 11.81 -16.15
CA VAL A 170 3.36 10.39 -16.46
C VAL A 170 1.86 10.16 -16.60
N ARG A 171 1.41 9.81 -17.80
CA ARG A 171 0.02 9.39 -18.04
C ARG A 171 -0.04 7.86 -18.02
N LEU A 172 -0.88 7.32 -17.14
CA LEU A 172 -1.20 5.91 -17.02
C LEU A 172 -2.62 5.68 -17.58
N GLU A 173 -2.82 4.60 -18.33
CA GLU A 173 -4.07 4.31 -19.02
C GLU A 173 -4.28 2.80 -19.13
N LEU A 174 -5.44 2.29 -18.73
CA LEU A 174 -5.76 0.89 -18.94
C LEU A 174 -6.13 0.63 -20.39
N ALA A 175 -5.65 -0.50 -20.91
CA ALA A 175 -6.03 -1.01 -22.21
C ALA A 175 -6.63 -2.42 -22.07
N ASP A 176 -7.60 -2.72 -22.95
CA ASP A 176 -8.16 -4.07 -23.06
C ASP A 176 -7.18 -5.04 -23.74
N ALA A 177 -7.52 -6.33 -23.76
CA ALA A 177 -6.68 -7.34 -24.39
C ALA A 177 -6.45 -7.13 -25.90
N ALA A 178 -7.25 -6.29 -26.56
CA ALA A 178 -7.08 -5.91 -27.97
C ALA A 178 -6.25 -4.61 -28.15
N HIS A 179 -5.54 -4.17 -27.12
CA HIS A 179 -4.73 -2.94 -27.07
C HIS A 179 -5.55 -1.65 -27.26
N LYS A 180 -6.84 -1.67 -26.95
CA LYS A 180 -7.67 -0.46 -27.00
C LYS A 180 -7.73 0.19 -25.63
N PRO A 181 -7.49 1.52 -25.53
CA PRO A 181 -7.72 2.26 -24.30
C PRO A 181 -9.13 2.06 -23.76
N ILE A 182 -9.25 1.85 -22.46
CA ILE A 182 -10.53 1.74 -21.77
C ILE A 182 -11.01 3.16 -21.40
N PRO A 183 -12.17 3.61 -21.92
CA PRO A 183 -12.67 4.95 -21.63
C PRO A 183 -12.82 5.22 -20.14
N GLY A 184 -12.34 6.38 -19.68
CA GLY A 184 -12.42 6.80 -18.28
C GLY A 184 -11.41 6.14 -17.33
N ALA A 185 -10.55 5.23 -17.83
CA ALA A 185 -9.54 4.54 -17.04
C ALA A 185 -8.12 5.09 -17.28
N SER A 186 -7.98 6.42 -17.30
CA SER A 186 -6.69 7.11 -17.41
C SER A 186 -6.46 8.09 -16.27
N LYS A 187 -5.19 8.24 -15.85
CA LYS A 187 -4.73 9.15 -14.81
C LYS A 187 -3.41 9.79 -15.24
N VAL A 188 -3.23 11.04 -14.86
CA VAL A 188 -2.00 11.80 -15.08
C VAL A 188 -1.39 12.11 -13.73
N VAL A 189 -0.09 11.82 -13.60
CA VAL A 189 0.74 12.18 -12.45
C VAL A 189 1.73 13.24 -12.91
N GLU A 190 1.59 14.45 -12.37
CA GLU A 190 2.57 15.51 -12.54
C GLU A 190 3.54 15.49 -11.35
N LEU A 191 4.83 15.63 -11.63
CA LEU A 191 5.88 15.57 -10.63
C LEU A 191 7.07 16.45 -11.03
N THR A 192 7.94 16.74 -10.07
CA THR A 192 9.21 17.41 -10.33
C THR A 192 10.34 16.55 -9.82
N VAL A 193 11.26 16.19 -10.72
CA VAL A 193 12.48 15.47 -10.39
C VAL A 193 13.52 16.49 -9.89
N PRO A 194 14.07 16.34 -8.68
CA PRO A 194 15.04 17.28 -8.15
C PRO A 194 16.38 17.19 -8.88
N ALA A 195 17.15 18.27 -8.87
CA ALA A 195 18.55 18.23 -9.29
C ALA A 195 19.36 17.51 -8.20
N THR A 196 19.76 16.27 -8.46
CA THR A 196 20.67 15.51 -7.59
C THR A 196 22.10 15.71 -8.05
N THR A 197 23.00 16.06 -7.12
CA THR A 197 24.45 16.05 -7.39
C THR A 197 24.83 14.61 -7.76
N ALA A 198 25.28 14.40 -9.00
CA ALA A 198 25.53 13.09 -9.54
C ALA A 198 26.55 12.31 -8.70
N THR A 199 26.08 11.36 -7.90
CA THR A 199 26.87 10.19 -7.50
C THR A 199 25.99 8.98 -7.74
N GLN A 200 26.04 8.49 -8.98
CA GLN A 200 25.39 7.23 -9.37
C GLN A 200 26.27 6.07 -8.90
N HIS A 201 25.67 5.13 -8.16
CA HIS A 201 26.22 3.81 -7.89
C HIS A 201 25.25 2.77 -8.44
#